data_AF-A0A7S8D7R1-F1
#
_entry.id   AF-A0A7S8D7R1-F1
#
_cell.length_a   1.000
_cell.length_b   1.000
_cell.length_c   1.000
_cell.angle_alpha   90.00
_cell.angle_beta   90.00
_cell.angle_gamma   90.00
#
_symmetry.space_group_name_H-M   'P 1'
#
loop_
_entity.id
_entity.type
_entity.pdbx_description
1 polymer ?
#
loop_
_entity_poly.entity_id
_entity_poly.type
_entity_poly.pdbx_seq_one_letter_code
_entity_poly.pdbx_strand_id
1 'polypeptide(L)'
;MAGTFEHFVAFGTELVGIERILRGFQAICSLLVWYPALFALVEPKVSSTIPLRKLGGQINVSRRFIRFFRFLDTFQTGWNVYVAQGDKSLDVWLEIVSKTCFGMFGMMETVTLLDLCGIDNLRIFSPEKFKEIDYQSQLFWFAGLYTSVLVTVIRLYRLVSSPPAAVTRQSVSTTSTENTAELVSAEKETSTAPLSEKSSKEELDKERERLKGIVTKRKAERRAWMRKINTEGYVLLRALVSDLLDMLLPTTTVGWVKLDPGLVSLAMFFTTFTTGSAVWDKVGRDLQMKKQ
;
A
#
# COMPACT_ATOMS: atom_id res chain seq x y z
N MET A 1 10.14 -22.43 0.71
CA MET A 1 10.24 -21.09 1.33
C MET A 1 11.61 -20.53 1.03
N ALA A 2 11.72 -19.30 0.54
CA ALA A 2 13.05 -18.66 0.46
C ALA A 2 13.59 -18.51 1.89
N GLY A 3 14.87 -18.83 2.09
CA GLY A 3 15.50 -18.72 3.40
C GLY A 3 15.38 -17.29 3.93
N THR A 4 15.30 -17.11 5.25
CA THR A 4 15.33 -15.76 5.86
C THR A 4 16.55 -14.96 5.39
N PHE A 5 17.67 -15.64 5.20
CA PHE A 5 18.89 -15.08 4.60
C PHE A 5 18.69 -14.62 3.15
N GLU A 6 18.08 -15.44 2.29
CA GLU A 6 17.84 -15.07 0.87
C GLU A 6 16.92 -13.85 0.76
N HIS A 7 15.89 -13.77 1.60
CA HIS A 7 15.03 -12.60 1.68
C HIS A 7 15.80 -11.34 2.10
N PHE A 8 16.65 -11.47 3.13
CA PHE A 8 17.47 -10.35 3.59
C PHE A 8 18.45 -9.88 2.53
N VAL A 9 19.10 -10.80 1.82
CA VAL A 9 19.98 -10.47 0.70
C VAL A 9 19.21 -9.72 -0.38
N ALA A 10 18.07 -10.26 -0.84
CA ALA A 10 17.28 -9.62 -1.88
C ALA A 10 16.75 -8.24 -1.48
N PHE A 11 16.33 -8.06 -0.23
CA PHE A 11 15.93 -6.75 0.30
C PHE A 11 17.11 -5.77 0.37
N GLY A 12 18.27 -6.22 0.86
CA GLY A 12 19.47 -5.41 1.02
C GLY A 12 20.15 -5.04 -0.30
N THR A 13 19.90 -5.79 -1.37
CA THR A 13 20.40 -5.46 -2.72
C THR A 13 19.41 -4.65 -3.55
N GLU A 14 18.15 -4.58 -3.12
CA GLU A 14 17.12 -3.78 -3.79
C GLU A 14 17.32 -2.30 -3.47
N LEU A 15 17.35 -1.46 -4.51
CA LEU A 15 17.61 -0.02 -4.39
C LEU A 15 16.65 0.68 -3.40
N VAL A 16 15.38 0.26 -3.41
CA VAL A 16 14.36 0.78 -2.48
C VAL A 16 14.61 0.28 -1.05
N GLY A 17 15.05 -0.97 -0.88
CA GLY A 17 15.38 -1.53 0.43
C GLY A 17 16.53 -0.77 1.09
N ILE A 18 17.61 -0.53 0.34
CA ILE A 18 18.76 0.28 0.79
C ILE A 18 18.31 1.70 1.17
N GLU A 19 17.49 2.33 0.33
CA GLU A 19 16.98 3.68 0.62
C GLU A 19 16.20 3.73 1.94
N ARG A 20 15.38 2.71 2.24
CA ARG A 20 14.64 2.63 3.51
C ARG A 20 15.55 2.37 4.70
N ILE A 21 16.57 1.53 4.55
CA ILE A 21 17.59 1.32 5.60
C ILE A 21 18.27 2.65 5.94
N LEU A 22 18.73 3.39 4.91
CA LEU A 22 19.35 4.70 5.10
C LEU A 22 18.36 5.73 5.68
N ARG A 23 17.08 5.70 5.28
CA ARG A 23 16.03 6.54 5.89
C ARG A 23 15.94 6.29 7.39
N GLY A 24 16.01 5.02 7.80
CA GLY A 24 16.01 4.61 9.20
C GLY A 24 17.21 5.15 9.96
N PHE A 25 18.42 5.01 9.40
CA PHE A 25 19.63 5.57 10.01
C PHE A 25 19.59 7.09 10.13
N GLN A 26 19.08 7.80 9.13
CA GLN A 26 18.89 9.26 9.19
C GLN A 26 17.88 9.64 10.28
N ALA A 27 16.76 8.91 10.40
CA ALA A 27 15.76 9.14 11.43
C ALA A 27 16.34 8.90 12.83
N ILE A 28 17.12 7.83 13.02
CA ILE A 28 17.83 7.54 14.28
C ILE A 28 18.81 8.66 14.63
N CYS A 29 19.65 9.09 13.67
CA CYS A 29 20.58 10.21 13.91
C CYS A 29 19.82 11.47 14.37
N SER A 30 18.68 11.75 13.74
CA SER A 30 17.85 12.91 14.08
C SER A 30 17.21 12.76 15.47
N LEU A 31 16.69 11.57 15.81
CA LEU A 31 16.15 11.28 17.14
C LEU A 31 17.19 11.44 18.24
N LEU A 32 18.41 10.94 18.04
CA LEU A 32 19.49 11.08 19.01
C LEU A 32 19.95 12.53 19.19
N VAL A 33 19.84 13.36 18.14
CA VAL A 33 20.10 14.80 18.22
C VAL A 33 19.03 15.52 19.07
N TRP A 34 17.76 15.12 18.95
CA TRP A 34 16.62 15.76 19.65
C TRP A 34 16.32 15.19 21.03
N TYR A 35 16.73 13.95 21.29
CA TYR A 35 16.57 13.27 22.59
C TYR A 35 17.94 12.84 23.13
N PRO A 36 18.77 13.77 23.64
CA PRO A 36 20.14 13.47 24.09
C PRO A 36 20.22 12.42 25.19
N ALA A 37 19.16 12.24 25.99
CA ALA A 37 19.10 11.17 27.01
C ALA A 37 19.21 9.77 26.39
N LEU A 38 18.64 9.55 25.19
CA LEU A 38 18.78 8.29 24.46
C LEU A 38 20.21 8.11 23.96
N PHE A 39 20.86 9.21 23.55
CA PHE A 39 22.24 9.19 23.08
C PHE A 39 23.23 8.93 24.20
N ALA A 40 23.02 9.51 25.38
CA ALA A 40 23.84 9.29 26.57
C ALA A 40 23.83 7.83 27.05
N LEU A 41 22.75 7.08 26.75
CA LEU A 41 22.68 5.64 27.03
C LEU A 41 23.60 4.81 26.12
N VAL A 42 23.79 5.25 24.87
CA VAL A 42 24.57 4.54 23.86
C VAL A 42 26.04 4.92 23.93
N GLU A 43 26.33 6.22 24.04
CA GLU A 43 27.70 6.73 24.06
C GLU A 43 27.83 7.84 25.11
N PRO A 44 28.09 7.47 26.39
CA PRO A 44 28.14 8.44 27.50
C PRO A 44 29.30 9.45 27.38
N LYS A 45 30.26 9.21 26.48
CA LYS A 45 31.46 10.04 26.29
C LYS A 45 31.29 11.18 25.30
N VAL A 46 30.23 11.19 24.48
CA VAL A 46 30.04 12.21 23.44
C VAL A 46 29.13 13.32 23.97
N SER A 47 29.73 14.49 24.25
CA SER A 47 28.99 15.69 24.71
C SER A 47 28.35 16.52 23.58
N SER A 48 28.66 16.26 22.31
CA SER A 48 28.18 17.08 21.18
C SER A 48 27.41 16.26 20.15
N THR A 49 26.23 16.77 19.75
CA THR A 49 25.36 16.17 18.72
C THR A 49 25.69 16.65 17.30
N ILE A 50 26.69 17.53 17.13
CA ILE A 50 27.11 18.08 15.82
C ILE A 50 27.54 16.97 14.84
N PRO A 51 28.35 15.97 15.23
CA PRO A 51 28.75 14.89 14.32
C PRO A 51 27.54 14.07 13.83
N LEU A 52 26.55 13.81 14.70
CA LEU A 52 25.33 13.10 14.31
C LEU A 52 24.52 13.89 13.29
N ARG A 53 24.43 15.22 13.44
CA ARG A 53 23.77 16.08 12.46
C ARG A 53 24.49 16.04 11.11
N LYS A 54 25.83 16.08 11.10
CA LYS A 54 26.63 15.95 9.87
C LYS A 54 26.40 14.60 9.21
N LEU A 55 26.45 13.51 9.99
CA LEU A 55 26.21 12.15 9.49
C LEU A 55 24.80 12.02 8.91
N GLY A 56 23.77 12.49 9.61
CA GLY A 56 22.39 12.49 9.12
C GLY A 56 22.23 13.28 7.81
N GLY A 57 22.93 14.41 7.68
CA GLY A 57 23.00 15.18 6.44
C GLY A 57 23.64 14.40 5.28
N GLN A 58 24.76 13.71 5.52
CA GLN A 58 25.41 12.88 4.50
C GLN A 58 24.51 11.71 4.07
N ILE A 59 23.86 11.04 5.03
CA ILE A 59 22.91 9.97 4.73
C ILE A 59 21.73 10.49 3.88
N ASN A 60 21.23 11.69 4.18
CA ASN A 60 20.18 12.33 3.38
C ASN A 60 20.60 12.54 1.92
N VAL A 61 21.83 13.00 1.70
CA VAL A 61 22.42 13.15 0.35
C VAL A 61 22.51 11.79 -0.34
N SER A 62 23.05 10.77 0.33
CA SER A 62 23.15 9.41 -0.23
C SER A 62 21.79 8.84 -0.65
N ARG A 63 20.75 9.04 0.17
CA ARG A 63 19.38 8.63 -0.18
C ARG A 63 18.86 9.34 -1.42
N ARG A 64 19.14 10.63 -1.58
CA ARG A 64 18.72 11.37 -2.78
C ARG A 64 19.45 10.88 -4.03
N PHE A 65 20.75 10.54 -3.93
CA PHE A 65 21.49 9.87 -5.02
C PHE A 65 20.88 8.52 -5.40
N ILE A 66 20.51 7.70 -4.43
CA ILE A 66 19.82 6.42 -4.69
C ILE A 66 18.49 6.64 -5.44
N ARG A 67 17.82 7.78 -5.23
CA ARG A 67 16.57 8.13 -5.89
C ARG A 67 16.72 8.92 -7.19
N PHE A 68 17.94 9.17 -7.67
CA PHE A 68 18.25 10.14 -8.74
C PHE A 68 17.33 10.06 -9.97
N PHE A 69 17.05 8.85 -10.47
CA PHE A 69 16.16 8.64 -11.62
C PHE A 69 14.78 8.05 -11.28
N ARG A 70 14.44 7.90 -9.99
CA ARG A 70 13.17 7.29 -9.57
C ARG A 70 11.95 8.13 -9.92
N PHE A 71 12.13 9.41 -10.20
CA PHE A 71 11.05 10.26 -10.68
C PHE A 71 10.52 9.78 -12.04
N LEU A 72 11.38 9.21 -12.90
CA LEU A 72 10.99 8.64 -14.20
C LEU A 72 10.09 7.42 -14.03
N ASP A 73 10.43 6.51 -13.12
CA ASP A 73 9.59 5.35 -12.76
C ASP A 73 8.21 5.79 -12.23
N THR A 74 8.20 6.87 -11.45
CA THR A 74 6.95 7.43 -10.91
C THR A 74 6.09 8.04 -12.01
N PHE A 75 6.68 8.82 -12.93
CA PHE A 75 5.97 9.35 -14.10
C PHE A 75 5.48 8.24 -15.02
N GLN A 76 6.31 7.23 -15.30
CA GLN A 76 5.94 6.09 -16.12
C GLN A 76 4.77 5.32 -15.50
N THR A 77 4.75 5.13 -14.19
CA THR A 77 3.64 4.49 -13.48
C THR A 77 2.34 5.26 -13.68
N GLY A 78 2.36 6.60 -13.54
CA GLY A 78 1.19 7.44 -13.81
C GLY A 78 0.77 7.43 -15.29
N TRP A 79 1.74 7.47 -16.20
CA TRP A 79 1.52 7.44 -17.65
C TRP A 79 0.86 6.15 -18.12
N ASN A 80 1.32 5.00 -17.62
CA ASN A 80 0.76 3.69 -17.97
C ASN A 80 -0.73 3.59 -17.57
N VAL A 81 -1.08 4.13 -16.41
CA VAL A 81 -2.47 4.21 -15.94
C VAL A 81 -3.29 5.18 -16.79
N TYR A 82 -2.69 6.29 -17.22
CA TYR A 82 -3.34 7.27 -18.09
C TYR A 82 -3.64 6.72 -19.50
N VAL A 83 -2.70 6.00 -20.12
CA VAL A 83 -2.85 5.47 -21.48
C VAL A 83 -3.70 4.19 -21.52
N ALA A 84 -3.87 3.51 -20.40
CA ALA A 84 -4.74 2.33 -20.32
C ALA A 84 -6.14 2.64 -20.88
N GLN A 85 -6.64 1.75 -21.75
CA GLN A 85 -7.95 1.89 -22.38
C GLN A 85 -9.08 1.64 -21.36
N GLY A 86 -10.22 2.33 -21.56
CA GLY A 86 -11.40 2.25 -20.72
C GLY A 86 -11.68 3.52 -19.92
N ASP A 87 -12.92 3.63 -19.44
CA ASP A 87 -13.36 4.74 -18.59
C ASP A 87 -12.62 4.71 -17.25
N LYS A 88 -12.07 5.87 -16.87
CA LYS A 88 -11.29 6.02 -15.65
C LYS A 88 -12.17 6.57 -14.55
N SER A 89 -12.28 5.82 -13.46
CA SER A 89 -12.95 6.29 -12.25
C SER A 89 -12.14 7.39 -11.57
N LEU A 90 -12.81 8.15 -10.68
CA LEU A 90 -12.21 9.28 -9.96
C LEU A 90 -10.89 8.91 -9.24
N ASP A 91 -10.86 7.77 -8.55
CA ASP A 91 -9.67 7.27 -7.85
C ASP A 91 -8.49 7.00 -8.78
N VAL A 92 -8.74 6.59 -10.03
CA VAL A 92 -7.70 6.40 -11.04
C VAL A 92 -7.13 7.76 -11.48
N TRP A 93 -7.99 8.77 -11.67
CA TRP A 93 -7.53 10.12 -11.98
C TRP A 93 -6.72 10.74 -10.84
N LEU A 94 -7.17 10.59 -9.59
CA LEU A 94 -6.41 11.06 -8.43
C LEU A 94 -5.07 10.31 -8.29
N GLU A 95 -5.02 9.02 -8.63
CA GLU A 95 -3.77 8.27 -8.64
C GLU A 95 -2.79 8.82 -9.68
N ILE A 96 -3.27 9.15 -10.89
CA ILE A 96 -2.44 9.79 -11.93
C ILE A 96 -1.87 11.11 -11.41
N VAL A 97 -2.72 11.97 -10.82
CA VAL A 97 -2.28 13.25 -10.23
C VAL A 97 -1.23 13.01 -9.14
N SER A 98 -1.47 12.05 -8.24
CA SER A 98 -0.53 11.68 -7.18
C SER A 98 0.84 11.28 -7.74
N LYS A 99 0.86 10.41 -8.75
CA LYS A 99 2.11 9.99 -9.42
C LYS A 99 2.82 11.15 -10.10
N THR A 100 2.09 12.05 -10.77
CA THR A 100 2.69 13.24 -11.38
C THR A 100 3.30 14.16 -10.31
N CYS A 101 2.62 14.41 -9.19
CA CYS A 101 3.14 15.21 -8.10
C CYS A 101 4.42 14.59 -7.48
N PHE A 102 4.44 13.28 -7.22
CA PHE A 102 5.63 12.60 -6.72
C PHE A 102 6.78 12.61 -7.74
N GLY A 103 6.47 12.51 -9.04
CA GLY A 103 7.45 12.66 -10.11
C GLY A 103 8.06 14.07 -10.14
N MET A 104 7.24 15.12 -10.05
CA MET A 104 7.71 16.50 -9.99
C MET A 104 8.59 16.78 -8.77
N PHE A 105 8.20 16.27 -7.59
CA PHE A 105 9.03 16.30 -6.38
C PHE A 105 10.39 15.66 -6.61
N GLY A 106 10.42 14.42 -7.12
CA GLY A 106 11.67 13.72 -7.38
C GLY A 106 12.55 14.41 -8.43
N MET A 107 11.94 14.99 -9.47
CA MET A 107 12.65 15.76 -10.48
C MET A 107 13.34 16.99 -9.87
N MET A 108 12.62 17.76 -9.04
CA MET A 108 13.18 18.94 -8.36
C MET A 108 14.29 18.57 -7.37
N GLU A 109 14.14 17.46 -6.63
CA GLU A 109 15.23 16.93 -5.78
C GLU A 109 16.47 16.57 -6.58
N THR A 110 16.30 15.95 -7.76
CA THR A 110 17.42 15.55 -8.62
C THR A 110 18.15 16.76 -9.20
N VAL A 111 17.41 17.77 -9.67
CA VAL A 111 17.98 19.00 -10.22
C VAL A 111 18.80 19.76 -9.17
N THR A 112 18.36 19.76 -7.91
CA THR A 112 19.03 20.45 -6.80
C THR A 112 20.08 19.60 -6.08
N LEU A 113 20.29 18.34 -6.48
CA LEU A 113 21.14 17.40 -5.75
C LEU A 113 22.61 17.81 -5.72
N LEU A 114 23.14 18.32 -6.84
CA LEU A 114 24.55 18.73 -6.92
C LEU A 114 24.84 19.91 -5.98
N ASP A 115 23.89 20.83 -5.84
CA ASP A 115 24.00 21.96 -4.92
C ASP A 115 23.93 21.52 -3.47
N LEU A 116 23.13 20.48 -3.18
CA LEU A 116 23.01 19.89 -1.86
C LEU A 116 24.32 19.23 -1.38
N CYS A 117 25.21 18.82 -2.28
CA CYS A 117 26.54 18.32 -1.92
C CYS A 117 27.42 19.38 -1.23
N GLY A 118 27.09 20.67 -1.38
CA GLY A 118 27.76 21.75 -0.65
C GLY A 118 29.17 22.07 -1.13
N ILE A 119 29.50 21.75 -2.39
CA ILE A 119 30.80 22.06 -2.99
C ILE A 119 30.73 23.50 -3.54
N ASP A 120 31.40 24.44 -2.88
CA ASP A 120 31.23 25.88 -3.13
C ASP A 120 31.51 26.33 -4.58
N ASN A 121 32.35 25.59 -5.32
CA ASN A 121 32.71 25.90 -6.72
C ASN A 121 31.85 25.17 -7.77
N LEU A 122 30.95 24.28 -7.36
CA LEU A 122 30.13 23.45 -8.26
C LEU A 122 28.62 23.73 -8.13
N ARG A 123 28.22 24.78 -7.40
CA ARG A 123 26.81 25.17 -7.28
C ARG A 123 26.26 25.63 -8.63
N ILE A 124 25.20 24.98 -9.07
CA ILE A 124 24.44 25.29 -10.29
C ILE A 124 23.47 26.44 -10.03
N PHE A 125 22.78 26.43 -8.89
CA PHE A 125 21.83 27.46 -8.50
C PHE A 125 22.38 28.38 -7.41
N SER A 126 21.88 29.61 -7.37
CA SER A 126 22.11 30.50 -6.23
C SER A 126 21.45 29.92 -4.96
N PRO A 127 21.95 30.24 -3.75
CA PRO A 127 21.34 29.76 -2.51
C PRO A 127 19.86 30.09 -2.36
N GLU A 128 19.44 31.24 -2.90
CA GLU A 128 18.04 31.66 -2.94
C GLU A 128 17.21 30.79 -3.89
N LYS A 129 17.74 30.52 -5.09
CA LYS A 129 17.04 29.69 -6.07
C LYS A 129 16.97 28.23 -5.64
N PHE A 130 18.02 27.70 -4.99
CA PHE A 130 18.01 26.39 -4.37
C PHE A 130 16.87 26.27 -3.33
N LYS A 131 16.75 27.24 -2.43
CA LYS A 131 15.68 27.26 -1.41
C LYS A 131 14.30 27.33 -2.03
N GLU A 132 14.14 28.13 -3.09
CA GLU A 132 12.86 28.24 -3.81
C GLU A 132 12.48 26.90 -4.47
N ILE A 133 13.41 26.24 -5.16
CA ILE A 133 13.14 24.95 -5.79
C ILE A 133 12.87 23.87 -4.73
N ASP A 134 13.62 23.86 -3.62
CA ASP A 134 13.38 22.92 -2.52
C ASP A 134 12.00 23.16 -1.89
N TYR A 135 11.60 24.41 -1.66
CA TYR A 135 10.26 24.77 -1.17
C TYR A 135 9.15 24.28 -2.11
N GLN A 136 9.26 24.57 -3.41
CA GLN A 136 8.30 24.08 -4.42
C GLN A 136 8.25 22.55 -4.47
N SER A 137 9.40 21.90 -4.33
CA SER A 137 9.51 20.44 -4.25
C SER A 137 8.70 19.89 -3.08
N GLN A 138 8.80 20.50 -1.89
CA GLN A 138 8.01 20.10 -0.71
C GLN A 138 6.50 20.26 -0.95
N LEU A 139 6.05 21.29 -1.68
CA LEU A 139 4.64 21.45 -2.03
C LEU A 139 4.14 20.34 -2.95
N PHE A 140 4.92 19.94 -3.96
CA PHE A 140 4.59 18.80 -4.82
C PHE A 140 4.55 17.50 -4.03
N TRP A 141 5.47 17.31 -3.09
CA TRP A 141 5.45 16.14 -2.22
C TRP A 141 4.18 16.08 -1.37
N PHE A 142 3.81 17.20 -0.74
CA PHE A 142 2.57 17.31 0.01
C PHE A 142 1.34 17.03 -0.86
N ALA A 143 1.25 17.63 -2.05
CA ALA A 143 0.13 17.40 -2.96
C ALA A 143 0.03 15.93 -3.40
N GLY A 144 1.17 15.27 -3.63
CA GLY A 144 1.24 13.84 -3.94
C GLY A 144 0.74 12.95 -2.80
N LEU A 145 1.15 13.25 -1.56
CA LEU A 145 0.67 12.55 -0.35
C LEU A 145 -0.81 12.78 -0.11
N TYR A 146 -1.27 14.03 -0.21
CA TYR A 146 -2.67 14.39 0.00
C TYR A 146 -3.59 13.65 -0.97
N THR A 147 -3.25 13.65 -2.27
CA THR A 147 -4.02 12.92 -3.28
C THR A 147 -3.92 11.40 -3.09
N SER A 148 -2.77 10.86 -2.66
CA SER A 148 -2.61 9.44 -2.31
C SER A 148 -3.52 9.01 -1.16
N VAL A 149 -3.64 9.85 -0.12
CA VAL A 149 -4.56 9.65 1.01
C VAL A 149 -6.00 9.60 0.51
N LEU A 150 -6.43 10.54 -0.35
CA LEU A 150 -7.77 10.55 -0.92
C LEU A 150 -8.06 9.28 -1.73
N VAL A 151 -7.13 8.85 -2.58
CA VAL A 151 -7.23 7.58 -3.34
C VAL A 151 -7.41 6.40 -2.39
N THR A 152 -6.60 6.34 -1.33
CA THR A 152 -6.62 5.24 -0.36
C THR A 152 -7.92 5.21 0.43
N VAL A 153 -8.46 6.37 0.81
CA VAL A 153 -9.77 6.48 1.47
C VAL A 153 -10.89 6.01 0.56
N ILE A 154 -10.90 6.42 -0.72
CA ILE A 154 -11.90 5.96 -1.69
C ILE A 154 -11.82 4.44 -1.89
N ARG A 155 -10.61 3.89 -2.02
CA ARG A 155 -10.39 2.44 -2.16
C ARG A 155 -10.83 1.68 -0.91
N LEU A 156 -10.53 2.19 0.28
CA LEU A 156 -10.94 1.58 1.54
C LEU A 156 -12.46 1.61 1.71
N TYR A 157 -13.09 2.73 1.37
CA TYR A 157 -14.56 2.85 1.38
C TYR A 157 -15.22 1.85 0.41
N ARG A 158 -14.70 1.70 -0.81
CA ARG A 158 -15.19 0.71 -1.77
C ARG A 158 -14.98 -0.72 -1.30
N LEU A 159 -13.83 -1.01 -0.66
CA LEU A 159 -13.53 -2.33 -0.12
C LEU A 159 -14.54 -2.73 0.97
N VAL A 160 -14.88 -1.79 1.86
CA VAL A 160 -15.87 -1.99 2.93
C VAL A 160 -17.30 -2.05 2.39
N SER A 161 -17.61 -1.25 1.36
CA SER A 161 -18.95 -1.19 0.75
C SER A 161 -19.23 -2.33 -0.23
N SER A 162 -18.21 -3.10 -0.63
CA SER A 162 -18.37 -4.20 -1.59
C SER A 162 -18.99 -5.43 -0.90
N PRO A 163 -20.18 -5.90 -1.32
CA PRO A 163 -20.83 -7.06 -0.71
C PRO A 163 -20.01 -8.36 -0.90
N PRO A 164 -20.19 -9.37 -0.02
CA PRO A 164 -19.40 -10.60 0.01
C PRO A 164 -19.38 -11.47 -1.25
N ALA A 165 -20.17 -11.14 -2.26
CA ALA A 165 -20.08 -11.65 -3.60
C ALA A 165 -20.88 -10.69 -4.49
N ALA A 166 -20.27 -10.12 -5.52
CA ALA A 166 -21.05 -9.88 -6.71
C ALA A 166 -21.53 -11.26 -7.17
N VAL A 167 -22.80 -11.57 -6.92
CA VAL A 167 -23.52 -12.51 -7.76
C VAL A 167 -23.40 -11.94 -9.16
N THR A 168 -22.48 -12.45 -9.97
CA THR A 168 -22.59 -12.32 -11.42
C THR A 168 -23.97 -12.89 -11.75
N ARG A 169 -24.90 -12.00 -12.07
CA ARG A 169 -26.30 -12.26 -12.40
C ARG A 169 -26.46 -12.97 -13.76
N GLN A 170 -25.53 -13.85 -14.11
CA GLN A 170 -25.44 -14.45 -15.43
C GLN A 170 -25.06 -15.94 -15.32
N SER A 171 -26.02 -16.73 -14.84
CA SER A 171 -26.26 -18.14 -15.22
C SER A 171 -27.42 -18.78 -14.43
N VAL A 172 -28.45 -18.00 -14.10
CA VAL A 172 -29.78 -18.59 -13.87
C VAL A 172 -30.62 -18.27 -15.10
N SER A 173 -30.27 -18.93 -16.20
CA SER A 173 -31.18 -19.11 -17.32
C SER A 173 -30.98 -20.49 -17.91
N THR A 174 -32.09 -21.22 -17.92
CA THR A 174 -32.40 -22.32 -18.84
C THR A 174 -31.87 -23.70 -18.49
N THR A 175 -32.57 -24.41 -17.60
CA THR A 175 -32.87 -25.83 -17.82
C THR A 175 -34.24 -26.16 -17.21
N SER A 176 -35.20 -26.45 -18.10
CA SER A 176 -36.41 -27.24 -17.87
C SER A 176 -37.60 -26.60 -17.12
N THR A 177 -38.28 -25.67 -17.79
CA THR A 177 -39.76 -25.58 -17.73
C THR A 177 -40.35 -26.09 -19.04
N GLU A 178 -40.07 -27.34 -19.36
CA GLU A 178 -40.86 -28.15 -20.28
C GLU A 178 -41.09 -29.47 -19.55
N ASN A 179 -42.25 -29.57 -18.90
CA ASN A 179 -42.98 -30.77 -18.48
C ASN A 179 -44.06 -30.42 -17.43
N THR A 180 -44.74 -29.29 -17.62
CA THR A 180 -45.94 -28.93 -16.82
C THR A 180 -47.24 -29.28 -17.56
N ALA A 181 -47.17 -29.99 -18.70
CA ALA A 181 -48.34 -30.34 -19.51
C ALA A 181 -48.74 -31.84 -19.44
N GLU A 182 -47.98 -32.70 -18.76
CA GLU A 182 -48.24 -34.15 -18.71
C GLU A 182 -48.69 -34.70 -17.34
N LEU A 183 -49.04 -33.83 -16.38
CA LEU A 183 -49.42 -34.25 -15.03
C LEU A 183 -50.90 -34.01 -14.67
N VAL A 184 -51.77 -33.71 -15.64
CA VAL A 184 -53.21 -33.47 -15.38
C VAL A 184 -54.11 -34.67 -15.74
N SER A 185 -53.58 -35.77 -16.28
CA SER A 185 -54.40 -36.90 -16.78
C SER A 185 -54.28 -38.21 -16.00
N ALA A 186 -53.83 -38.20 -14.74
CA ALA A 186 -53.80 -39.41 -13.91
C ALA A 186 -54.44 -39.26 -12.52
N GLU A 187 -55.31 -38.26 -12.34
CA GLU A 187 -56.10 -38.10 -11.11
C GLU A 187 -57.48 -38.78 -11.25
N LYS A 188 -57.46 -40.10 -11.47
CA LYS A 188 -58.63 -40.94 -11.20
C LYS A 188 -58.20 -42.38 -11.03
N GLU A 189 -57.84 -42.74 -9.80
CA GLU A 189 -58.45 -43.83 -9.03
C GLU A 189 -57.54 -44.26 -7.87
N THR A 190 -58.21 -44.56 -6.75
CA THR A 190 -57.75 -45.42 -5.65
C THR A 190 -57.04 -44.75 -4.48
N SER A 191 -57.88 -44.19 -3.61
CA SER A 191 -57.69 -44.18 -2.17
C SER A 191 -57.58 -45.61 -1.60
N THR A 192 -56.44 -45.97 -1.00
CA THR A 192 -56.29 -46.70 0.29
C THR A 192 -54.80 -46.86 0.69
N ALA A 193 -54.50 -46.58 1.96
CA ALA A 193 -53.19 -46.62 2.68
C ALA A 193 -52.44 -48.00 2.62
N PRO A 194 -51.14 -48.15 2.99
CA PRO A 194 -50.36 -47.40 3.99
C PRO A 194 -48.98 -46.85 3.58
N LEU A 195 -48.49 -45.92 4.43
CA LEU A 195 -47.24 -45.15 4.33
C LEU A 195 -45.98 -46.00 4.12
N SER A 196 -45.18 -45.60 3.12
CA SER A 196 -43.77 -45.98 2.95
C SER A 196 -42.86 -44.88 3.52
N GLU A 197 -42.56 -44.95 4.83
CA GLU A 197 -41.65 -44.02 5.52
C GLU A 197 -40.21 -44.03 4.96
N LYS A 198 -39.83 -45.06 4.18
CA LYS A 198 -38.46 -45.24 3.67
C LYS A 198 -38.15 -44.32 2.49
N SER A 199 -39.09 -44.09 1.59
CA SER A 199 -38.89 -43.28 0.37
C SER A 199 -38.72 -41.79 0.70
N SER A 200 -39.50 -41.27 1.65
CA SER A 200 -39.37 -39.87 2.10
C SER A 200 -38.06 -39.61 2.86
N LYS A 201 -37.49 -40.61 3.54
CA LYS A 201 -36.26 -40.43 4.32
C LYS A 201 -35.03 -40.28 3.42
N GLU A 202 -34.95 -41.04 2.33
CA GLU A 202 -33.87 -40.93 1.34
C GLU A 202 -33.91 -39.62 0.54
N GLU A 203 -35.10 -39.12 0.19
CA GLU A 203 -35.24 -37.80 -0.45
C GLU A 203 -34.85 -36.67 0.50
N LEU A 204 -35.25 -36.74 1.77
CA LEU A 204 -34.84 -35.78 2.81
C LEU A 204 -33.33 -35.78 3.06
N ASP A 205 -32.66 -36.94 2.98
CA ASP A 205 -31.21 -37.04 3.13
C ASP A 205 -30.47 -36.46 1.92
N LYS A 206 -30.97 -36.64 0.69
CA LYS A 206 -30.44 -35.97 -0.51
C LYS A 206 -30.60 -34.44 -0.44
N GLU A 207 -31.76 -33.95 0.01
CA GLU A 207 -32.03 -32.52 0.22
C GLU A 207 -31.07 -31.93 1.27
N ARG A 208 -30.82 -32.67 2.36
CA ARG A 208 -29.86 -32.28 3.42
C ARG A 208 -28.43 -32.18 2.89
N GLU A 209 -27.96 -33.14 2.08
CA GLU A 209 -26.63 -33.08 1.47
C GLU A 209 -26.49 -31.91 0.48
N ARG A 210 -27.53 -31.63 -0.31
CA ARG A 210 -27.57 -30.46 -1.19
C ARG A 210 -27.47 -29.15 -0.40
N LEU A 211 -28.26 -29.01 0.67
CA LEU A 211 -28.22 -27.85 1.56
C LEU A 211 -26.86 -27.69 2.25
N LYS A 212 -26.25 -28.79 2.73
CA LYS A 212 -24.89 -28.78 3.27
C LYS A 212 -23.88 -28.28 2.24
N GLY A 213 -23.96 -28.74 0.99
CA GLY A 213 -23.10 -28.27 -0.11
C GLY A 213 -23.24 -26.76 -0.39
N ILE A 214 -24.47 -26.23 -0.38
CA ILE A 214 -24.72 -24.80 -0.55
C ILE A 214 -24.16 -24.00 0.63
N VAL A 215 -24.35 -24.47 1.87
CA VAL A 215 -23.85 -23.81 3.08
C VAL A 215 -22.32 -23.83 3.13
N THR A 216 -21.67 -24.94 2.78
CA THR A 216 -20.20 -25.03 2.76
C THR A 216 -19.60 -24.13 1.70
N LYS A 217 -20.21 -24.05 0.51
CA LYS A 217 -19.82 -23.13 -0.57
C LYS A 217 -19.94 -21.67 -0.12
N ARG A 218 -21.10 -21.25 0.41
CA ARG A 218 -21.30 -19.90 0.95
C ARG A 218 -20.33 -19.57 2.09
N LYS A 219 -20.05 -20.54 2.98
CA LYS A 219 -19.07 -20.38 4.06
C LYS A 219 -17.64 -20.27 3.54
N ALA A 220 -17.31 -20.92 2.41
CA ALA A 220 -16.01 -20.79 1.76
C ALA A 220 -15.86 -19.42 1.07
N GLU A 221 -16.88 -18.98 0.32
CA GLU A 221 -16.93 -17.66 -0.33
C GLU A 221 -16.81 -16.53 0.71
N ARG A 222 -17.57 -16.60 1.81
CA ARG A 222 -17.47 -15.61 2.89
C ARG A 222 -16.09 -15.60 3.55
N ARG A 223 -15.46 -16.77 3.74
CA ARG A 223 -14.09 -16.86 4.27
C ARG A 223 -13.07 -16.26 3.31
N ALA A 224 -13.22 -16.50 2.01
CA ALA A 224 -12.36 -15.91 0.98
C ALA A 224 -12.52 -14.38 0.93
N TRP A 225 -13.76 -13.88 1.00
CA TRP A 225 -14.04 -12.45 1.07
C TRP A 225 -13.46 -11.80 2.32
N MET A 226 -13.64 -12.40 3.50
CA MET A 226 -13.03 -11.88 4.73
C MET A 226 -11.50 -11.85 4.65
N ARG A 227 -10.87 -12.86 4.04
CA ARG A 227 -9.43 -12.86 3.79
C ARG A 227 -9.03 -11.73 2.84
N LYS A 228 -9.79 -11.52 1.76
CA LYS A 228 -9.56 -10.41 0.82
C LYS A 228 -9.62 -9.06 1.52
N ILE A 229 -10.69 -8.81 2.30
CA ILE A 229 -10.85 -7.57 3.07
C ILE A 229 -9.73 -7.38 4.07
N ASN A 230 -9.35 -8.42 4.82
CA ASN A 230 -8.28 -8.29 5.81
C ASN A 230 -6.93 -7.99 5.14
N THR A 231 -6.60 -8.67 4.04
CA THR A 231 -5.32 -8.46 3.34
C THR A 231 -5.29 -7.11 2.61
N GLU A 232 -6.25 -6.83 1.75
CA GLU A 232 -6.31 -5.57 1.00
C GLU A 232 -6.52 -4.38 1.93
N GLY A 233 -7.38 -4.52 2.94
CA GLY A 233 -7.66 -3.51 3.95
C GLY A 233 -6.43 -3.21 4.80
N TYR A 234 -5.65 -4.22 5.20
CA TYR A 234 -4.38 -4.01 5.91
C TYR A 234 -3.38 -3.25 5.05
N VAL A 235 -3.21 -3.61 3.77
CA VAL A 235 -2.30 -2.91 2.86
C VAL A 235 -2.70 -1.44 2.68
N LEU A 236 -3.99 -1.18 2.45
CA LEU A 236 -4.53 0.17 2.30
C LEU A 236 -4.41 1.00 3.59
N LEU A 237 -4.79 0.43 4.74
CA LEU A 237 -4.70 1.11 6.04
C LEU A 237 -3.25 1.48 6.37
N ARG A 238 -2.32 0.56 6.11
CA ARG A 238 -0.90 0.78 6.34
C ARG A 238 -0.33 1.86 5.42
N ALA A 239 -0.76 1.91 4.16
CA ALA A 239 -0.43 2.99 3.24
C ALA A 239 -0.98 4.33 3.73
N LEU A 240 -2.26 4.36 4.13
CA LEU A 240 -2.91 5.55 4.68
C LEU A 240 -2.17 6.13 5.89
N VAL A 241 -1.87 5.28 6.88
CA VAL A 241 -1.14 5.71 8.09
C VAL A 241 0.25 6.22 7.72
N SER A 242 0.94 5.53 6.80
CA SER A 242 2.26 5.96 6.33
C SER A 242 2.21 7.31 5.64
N ASP A 243 1.28 7.53 4.73
CA ASP A 243 1.18 8.78 3.97
C ASP A 243 0.77 9.95 4.88
N LEU A 244 -0.14 9.73 5.83
CA LEU A 244 -0.54 10.75 6.82
C LEU A 244 0.63 11.16 7.73
N LEU A 245 1.42 10.21 8.21
CA LEU A 245 2.62 10.50 8.99
C LEU A 245 3.68 11.21 8.14
N ASP A 246 3.85 10.79 6.88
CA ASP A 246 4.80 11.41 5.97
C ASP A 246 4.39 12.84 5.56
N MET A 247 3.11 13.21 5.63
CA MET A 247 2.65 14.60 5.41
C MET A 247 3.19 15.57 6.47
N LEU A 248 3.59 15.08 7.64
CA LEU A 248 4.20 15.94 8.69
C LEU A 248 5.55 16.50 8.25
N LEU A 249 6.27 15.80 7.36
CA LEU A 249 7.59 16.23 6.89
C LEU A 249 7.50 17.47 5.96
N PRO A 250 6.75 17.45 4.83
CA PRO A 250 6.64 18.62 3.97
C PRO A 250 5.87 19.77 4.63
N THR A 251 4.89 19.50 5.50
CA THR A 251 4.13 20.59 6.17
C THR A 251 4.98 21.38 7.15
N THR A 252 5.97 20.74 7.79
CA THR A 252 6.90 21.42 8.71
C THR A 252 8.02 22.13 7.97
N THR A 253 8.53 21.58 6.87
CA THR A 253 9.55 22.24 6.03
C THR A 253 9.00 23.46 5.31
N VAL A 254 7.76 23.41 4.83
CA VAL A 254 7.04 24.54 4.22
C VAL A 254 6.64 25.59 5.26
N GLY A 255 6.54 25.21 6.54
CA GLY A 255 6.23 26.12 7.64
C GLY A 255 4.74 26.30 7.92
N TRP A 256 3.86 25.46 7.37
CA TRP A 256 2.43 25.48 7.66
C TRP A 256 2.11 25.03 9.09
N VAL A 257 2.88 24.06 9.61
CA VAL A 257 2.72 23.54 10.96
C VAL A 257 4.05 23.63 11.70
N LYS A 258 4.05 24.19 12.90
CA LYS A 258 5.22 24.22 13.79
C LYS A 258 5.21 22.97 14.67
N LEU A 259 5.85 21.90 14.20
CA LEU A 259 6.09 20.71 15.02
C LEU A 259 7.53 20.72 15.55
N ASP A 260 7.70 20.13 16.72
CA ASP A 260 9.03 19.83 17.25
C ASP A 260 9.77 18.91 16.26
N PRO A 261 11.02 19.20 15.86
CA PRO A 261 11.70 18.37 14.87
C PRO A 261 12.03 16.95 15.38
N GLY A 262 11.99 16.73 16.71
CA GLY A 262 11.98 15.39 17.32
C GLY A 262 10.73 14.58 16.98
N LEU A 263 9.54 15.20 16.92
CA LEU A 263 8.30 14.53 16.49
C LEU A 263 8.34 14.17 15.01
N VAL A 264 8.88 15.07 14.17
CA VAL A 264 9.08 14.80 12.73
C VAL A 264 10.02 13.61 12.54
N SER A 265 11.07 13.52 13.36
CA SER A 265 12.02 12.40 13.35
C SER A 265 11.36 11.09 13.80
N LEU A 266 10.44 11.12 14.77
CA LEU A 266 9.65 9.96 15.18
C LEU A 266 8.71 9.49 14.06
N ALA A 267 7.98 10.42 13.44
CA ALA A 267 7.11 10.10 12.30
C ALA A 267 7.93 9.43 11.19
N MET A 268 9.06 10.03 10.80
CA MET A 268 9.98 9.48 9.81
C MET A 268 10.51 8.08 10.19
N PHE A 269 10.80 7.85 11.48
CA PHE A 269 11.25 6.55 11.98
C PHE A 269 10.15 5.49 11.82
N PHE A 270 8.93 5.75 12.31
CA PHE A 270 7.81 4.81 12.17
C PHE A 270 7.42 4.55 10.72
N THR A 271 7.38 5.59 9.88
CA THR A 271 7.07 5.40 8.45
C THR A 271 8.16 4.63 7.70
N THR A 272 9.39 4.64 8.20
CA THR A 272 10.46 3.79 7.64
C THR A 272 10.16 2.30 7.85
N PHE A 273 9.69 1.88 9.03
CA PHE A 273 9.36 0.48 9.28
C PHE A 273 8.14 0.03 8.50
N THR A 274 7.11 0.88 8.41
CA THR A 274 5.93 0.57 7.60
C THR A 274 6.35 0.49 6.12
N THR A 275 6.96 1.51 5.55
CA THR A 275 7.34 1.45 4.12
C THR A 275 8.36 0.36 3.82
N GLY A 276 9.34 0.12 4.70
CA GLY A 276 10.32 -0.96 4.59
C GLY A 276 9.69 -2.35 4.60
N SER A 277 8.72 -2.60 5.47
CA SER A 277 8.02 -3.91 5.48
C SER A 277 7.21 -4.17 4.21
N ALA A 278 6.72 -3.15 3.48
CA ALA A 278 6.04 -3.39 2.19
C ALA A 278 7.04 -3.85 1.13
N VAL A 279 8.23 -3.26 1.13
CA VAL A 279 9.30 -3.64 0.22
C VAL A 279 9.76 -5.06 0.55
N TRP A 280 9.89 -5.39 1.84
CA TRP A 280 10.16 -6.75 2.29
C TRP A 280 9.12 -7.75 1.77
N ASP A 281 7.83 -7.45 1.94
CA ASP A 281 6.75 -8.33 1.47
C ASP A 281 6.74 -8.46 -0.05
N LYS A 282 7.04 -7.37 -0.78
CA LYS A 282 7.12 -7.38 -2.25
C LYS A 282 8.26 -8.30 -2.72
N VAL A 283 9.47 -8.08 -2.19
CA VAL A 283 10.65 -8.89 -2.52
C VAL A 283 10.40 -10.36 -2.19
N GLY A 284 9.75 -10.66 -1.07
CA GLY A 284 9.41 -12.04 -0.72
C GLY A 284 8.45 -12.71 -1.69
N ARG A 285 7.44 -11.98 -2.20
CA ARG A 285 6.56 -12.51 -3.26
C ARG A 285 7.33 -12.76 -4.56
N ASP A 286 8.20 -11.83 -4.96
CA ASP A 286 8.99 -11.95 -6.19
C ASP A 286 9.95 -13.15 -6.13
N LEU A 287 10.54 -13.42 -4.96
CA LEU A 287 11.37 -14.60 -4.73
C LEU A 287 10.57 -15.91 -4.78
N GLN A 288 9.32 -15.92 -4.29
CA GLN A 288 8.46 -17.09 -4.38
C GLN A 288 8.07 -17.40 -5.81
N MET A 289 7.74 -16.37 -6.62
CA MET A 289 7.42 -16.55 -8.03
C MET A 289 8.61 -17.07 -8.85
N LYS A 290 9.84 -16.65 -8.53
CA LYS A 290 11.05 -17.16 -9.21
C LYS A 290 11.38 -18.63 -8.90
N LYS A 291 10.83 -19.18 -7.82
CA LYS A 291 11.05 -20.59 -7.42
C LYS A 291 9.98 -21.54 -7.95
N GLN A 292 8.90 -21.01 -8.52
CA GLN A 292 7.83 -21.76 -9.19
C GLN A 292 8.17 -21.92 -10.67
#